data_AF-A0A3B8JZI2-F1
#
_entry.id   AF-A0A3B8JZI2-F1
#
_cell.length_a   1.000
_cell.length_b   1.000
_cell.length_c   1.000
_cell.angle_alpha   90.00
_cell.angle_beta   90.00
_cell.angle_gamma   90.00
#
_symmetry.space_group_name_H-M   'P 1'
#
loop_
_entity.id
_entity.type
_entity.pdbx_description
1 polymer ?
#
loop_
_entity_poly.entity_id
_entity_poly.type
_entity_poly.pdbx_seq_one_letter_code
_entity_poly.pdbx_strand_id
1 'polypeptide(L)' 'DTIRLGNLRGEIPIAAEVVETAQRGVVIVESIWPNRAFAGGKGINVLTGADPVAPVGGAAFHDTRIWIRPA' A
#
# COMPACT_ATOMS: atom_id res chain seq x y z
N ASP A 1 -6.93 -14.17 -1.96
CA ASP A 1 -7.02 -14.29 -0.49
C ASP A 1 -6.86 -12.94 0.20
N THR A 2 -7.34 -12.83 1.44
CA THR A 2 -7.03 -11.66 2.28
C THR A 2 -5.65 -11.82 2.91
N ILE A 3 -4.83 -10.79 2.80
CA ILE A 3 -3.49 -10.69 3.39
C ILE A 3 -3.38 -9.41 4.22
N ARG A 4 -2.31 -9.32 5.01
CA ARG A 4 -1.90 -8.07 5.65
C ARG A 4 -0.73 -7.47 4.91
N LEU A 5 -0.91 -6.21 4.52
CA LEU A 5 0.12 -5.37 3.93
C LEU A 5 0.51 -4.32 4.97
N GLY A 6 1.80 -4.11 5.21
CA GLY A 6 2.23 -3.13 6.20
C GLY A 6 3.68 -2.69 6.10
N ASN A 7 4.03 -1.69 6.88
CA ASN A 7 5.39 -1.20 7.09
C ASN A 7 5.50 -0.55 8.49
N LEU A 8 6.52 0.28 8.72
CA LEU A 8 6.71 0.94 10.01
C LEU A 8 5.63 2.01 10.35
N ARG A 9 4.84 2.46 9.36
CA ARG A 9 3.82 3.49 9.53
C ARG A 9 2.46 2.90 9.89
N GLY A 10 2.20 1.67 9.48
CA GLY A 10 0.95 0.98 9.77
C GLY A 10 0.76 -0.23 8.87
N GLU A 11 -0.48 -0.71 8.85
CA GLU A 11 -0.87 -1.91 8.12
C GLU A 11 -2.36 -1.88 7.80
N ILE A 12 -2.72 -2.62 6.75
CA ILE A 12 -4.10 -2.83 6.32
C ILE A 12 -4.33 -4.30 5.95
N PRO A 13 -5.53 -4.84 6.23
CA PRO A 13 -6.00 -6.05 5.55
C PRO A 13 -6.44 -5.69 4.12
N ILE A 14 -6.05 -6.51 3.14
CA ILE A 14 -6.42 -6.29 1.73
C ILE A 14 -6.63 -7.63 1.02
N ALA A 15 -7.63 -7.68 0.14
CA ALA A 15 -7.78 -8.81 -0.78
C ALA A 15 -6.71 -8.71 -1.87
N ALA A 16 -6.02 -9.81 -2.12
CA ALA A 16 -4.96 -9.90 -3.12
C ALA A 16 -5.14 -11.11 -4.02
N GLU A 17 -4.72 -10.94 -5.27
CA GLU A 17 -4.54 -11.98 -6.27
C GLU A 17 -3.10 -11.94 -6.81
N VAL A 18 -2.61 -13.09 -7.28
CA VAL A 18 -1.32 -13.19 -7.96
C VAL A 18 -1.59 -13.23 -9.45
N VAL A 19 -1.00 -12.29 -10.19
CA VAL A 19 -1.12 -12.21 -11.65
C VAL A 19 0.26 -12.40 -12.29
N GLU A 20 0.30 -13.12 -13.41
CA GLU A 20 1.58 -13.48 -14.07
C GLU A 20 2.34 -12.27 -14.63
N THR A 21 1.63 -11.18 -14.92
CA THR A 21 2.20 -9.94 -15.46
C THR A 21 2.81 -9.03 -14.39
N ALA A 22 2.60 -9.32 -13.11
CA ALA A 22 3.16 -8.52 -12.03
C ALA A 22 4.67 -8.75 -11.89
N GLN A 23 5.44 -7.67 -11.75
CA GLN A 23 6.86 -7.77 -11.50
C GLN A 23 7.14 -8.39 -10.12
N ARG A 24 8.03 -9.39 -10.06
CA ARG A 24 8.44 -10.01 -8.80
C ARG A 24 8.97 -8.96 -7.83
N GLY A 25 8.45 -8.96 -6.60
CA GLY A 25 8.84 -8.03 -5.55
C GLY A 25 8.07 -6.70 -5.57
N VAL A 26 7.16 -6.50 -6.52
CA VAL A 26 6.29 -5.33 -6.62
C VAL A 26 4.87 -5.72 -6.22
N VAL A 27 4.23 -4.87 -5.43
CA VAL A 27 2.80 -4.96 -5.11
C VAL A 27 2.10 -3.79 -5.79
N ILE A 28 0.98 -4.06 -6.44
CA ILE A 28 0.15 -3.06 -7.09
C ILE A 28 -1.16 -2.99 -6.29
N VAL A 29 -1.49 -1.80 -5.79
CA VAL A 29 -2.81 -1.49 -5.26
C VAL A 29 -3.39 -0.43 -6.18
N GLU A 30 -4.42 -0.80 -6.93
CA GLU A 30 -4.99 0.07 -7.95
C GLU A 30 -5.78 1.23 -7.33
N SER A 31 -5.53 2.43 -7.84
CA SER A 31 -6.18 3.68 -7.43
C SER A 31 -5.97 4.09 -5.96
N ILE A 32 -6.38 5.32 -5.65
CA ILE A 32 -6.46 5.82 -4.27
C ILE A 32 -7.94 5.85 -3.88
N TRP A 33 -8.45 4.70 -3.44
CA TRP A 33 -9.84 4.57 -3.02
C TRP A 33 -10.12 5.31 -1.70
N PRO A 34 -11.38 5.75 -1.46
CA PRO A 34 -11.78 6.30 -0.18
C PRO A 34 -11.54 5.29 0.96
N ASN A 35 -11.16 5.77 2.14
CA ASN A 35 -10.89 4.95 3.33
C ASN A 35 -11.97 3.89 3.63
N ARG A 36 -13.25 4.22 3.43
CA ARG A 36 -14.38 3.31 3.64
C ARG A 36 -14.43 2.09 2.70
N ALA A 37 -13.66 2.11 1.61
CA ALA A 37 -13.53 0.97 0.70
C ALA A 37 -12.57 -0.10 1.24
N PHE A 38 -11.77 0.22 2.26
CA PHE A 38 -10.84 -0.69 2.89
C PHE A 38 -11.42 -1.25 4.18
N ALA A 39 -11.16 -2.53 4.46
CA ALA A 39 -11.51 -3.13 5.74
C ALA A 39 -10.78 -2.40 6.88
N GLY A 40 -11.53 -2.02 7.92
CA GLY A 40 -11.02 -1.21 9.04
C GLY A 40 -10.98 0.30 8.78
N GLY A 41 -11.48 0.78 7.62
CA GLY A 41 -11.66 2.22 7.37
C GLY A 41 -10.35 2.99 7.20
N LYS A 42 -9.25 2.31 6.87
CA LYS A 42 -7.92 2.89 6.66
C LYS A 42 -7.43 2.54 5.26
N GLY A 43 -7.20 3.56 4.43
CA GLY A 43 -6.74 3.39 3.05
C GLY A 43 -5.25 3.10 2.92
N ILE A 44 -4.84 2.78 1.68
CA ILE A 44 -3.46 2.43 1.34
C ILE A 44 -2.43 3.50 1.74
N ASN A 45 -2.83 4.78 1.77
CA ASN A 45 -1.97 5.89 2.16
C ASN A 45 -1.50 5.85 3.62
N VAL A 46 -2.04 4.95 4.46
CA VAL A 46 -1.43 4.63 5.76
C VAL A 46 0.03 4.18 5.62
N LEU A 47 0.39 3.57 4.49
CA LEU A 47 1.74 3.08 4.22
C LEU A 47 2.64 4.15 3.58
N THR A 48 2.08 5.23 3.05
CA THR A 48 2.81 6.29 2.34
C THR A 48 3.35 7.32 3.33
N GLY A 49 4.63 7.68 3.20
CA GLY A 49 5.22 8.76 3.98
C GLY A 49 4.69 10.14 3.57
N ALA A 50 4.54 11.02 4.56
CA ALA A 50 4.26 12.44 4.34
C ALA A 50 5.54 13.29 4.28
N ASP A 51 6.70 12.64 4.19
CA ASP A 51 7.99 13.29 4.09
C ASP A 51 8.08 14.07 2.77
N PRO A 52 8.59 15.31 2.79
CA PRO A 52 8.71 16.11 1.58
C PRO A 52 9.69 15.46 0.61
N VAL A 53 9.22 15.17 -0.60
CA VAL A 53 10.04 14.59 -1.66
C VAL A 53 10.78 15.70 -2.43
N ALA A 54 12.01 15.44 -2.85
CA ALA A 54 12.75 16.37 -3.70
C ALA A 54 12.11 16.49 -5.10
N PRO A 55 12.28 17.62 -5.81
CA PRO A 55 12.91 18.86 -5.36
C PRO A 55 11.94 19.86 -4.72
N VAL A 56 10.63 19.70 -4.89
CA VAL A 56 9.61 20.73 -4.56
C VAL A 56 8.46 20.22 -3.68
N GLY A 57 8.64 19.07 -3.01
CA GLY A 57 7.62 18.43 -2.17
C GLY A 57 6.76 17.41 -2.92
N GLY A 58 5.62 17.05 -2.33
CA GLY A 58 4.73 15.98 -2.80
C GLY A 58 4.80 14.72 -1.93
N ALA A 59 4.27 13.60 -2.42
CA ALA A 59 4.24 12.31 -1.73
C ALA A 59 4.84 11.19 -2.59
N ALA A 60 5.61 10.31 -1.96
CA ALA A 60 6.35 9.23 -2.62
C ALA A 60 5.48 7.97 -2.83
N PHE A 61 4.37 8.09 -3.58
CA PHE A 61 3.42 6.98 -3.76
C PHE A 61 4.03 5.71 -4.36
N HIS A 62 5.08 5.84 -5.18
CA HIS A 62 5.74 4.71 -5.85
C HIS A 62 7.04 4.24 -5.16
N ASP A 63 7.42 4.88 -4.05
CA ASP A 63 8.59 4.52 -3.25
C ASP A 63 8.15 4.17 -1.82
N THR A 64 7.33 3.13 -1.73
CA THR A 64 6.80 2.63 -0.45
C THR A 64 7.23 1.18 -0.26
N ARG A 65 8.15 0.96 0.70
CA ARG A 65 8.56 -0.39 1.08
C ARG A 65 7.54 -0.99 2.05
N ILE A 66 7.17 -2.23 1.77
CA ILE A 66 6.19 -3.00 2.55
C ILE A 66 6.72 -4.38 2.90
N TRP A 67 6.06 -5.02 3.86
CA TRP A 67 6.06 -6.47 4.06
C TRP A 67 4.66 -7.01 3.73
N ILE A 68 4.59 -8.32 3.45
CA ILE A 68 3.34 -9.08 3.28
C ILE A 68 3.30 -10.17 4.35
N ARG A 69 2.15 -10.36 5.00
CA ARG A 69 1.90 -11.45 5.95
C ARG A 69 0.53 -12.09 5.69
N PRO A 70 0.35 -13.37 6.07
CA PRO A 70 -0.99 -13.95 6.19
C PRO A 70 -1.89 -13.08 7.08
N ALA A 71 -3.19 -13.07 6.80
CA ALA A 71 -4.17 -12.33 7.59
C ALA A 71 -4.23 -12.80 9.05
#